data_AF-A0A851UUS2-F1
#
_entry.id   AF-A0A851UUS2-F1
#
_cell.length_a   1.000
_cell.length_b   1.000
_cell.length_c   1.000
_cell.angle_alpha   90.00
_cell.angle_beta   90.00
_cell.angle_gamma   90.00
#
_symmetry.space_group_name_H-M   'P 1'
#
loop_
_entity.id
_entity.type
_entity.pdbx_description
1 polymer ?
#
loop_
_entity_poly.entity_id
_entity_poly.type
_entity_poly.pdbx_seq_one_letter_code
_entity_poly.pdbx_strand_id
1 'polypeptide(L)'
;FKNKLIAKEGAGLVRLVEGVEDTTATQLRVVLEKGDHEAAIIKELQKRKLITPKKHIHYSVKKGPHFATEVKQLETDLTADMIANGSWKDASFKQYNFAAAGQPTEGGALHPLLKVREEFRQIFFDMGFTEMPTNRFVESAFWNFDAMFVPQQHPAREMQDTFYVASPAKSARPDEEYYERVKKTHEVGGYGSIGYRAPFSREESEKLLLRTHTTAVSTDMLYQIANQPGGFKPAKMFSIDRVFRNETADATHLAEFHQVEGVVADYDITLGDLIGFMKAFYEKTGNHKLRFKPAYNPYTEPSMEVFSWHEGLQKWIEIANSGVFRPEMLEPMGLPKGVRVLGWGMSLER
;
A
#
# COMPACT_ATOMS: atom_id res chain seq x y z
N PHE A 1 39.55 -19.55 46.28
CA PHE A 1 39.58 -18.25 45.58
C PHE A 1 38.85 -17.13 46.33
N LYS A 2 37.51 -16.99 46.37
CA LYS A 2 36.90 -15.81 47.03
C LYS A 2 37.12 -15.74 48.56
N ASN A 3 37.04 -16.88 49.24
CA ASN A 3 37.27 -17.00 50.70
C ASN A 3 38.71 -17.44 51.04
N LYS A 4 39.64 -17.36 50.08
CA LYS A 4 41.05 -17.77 50.24
C LYS A 4 41.30 -19.19 50.79
N LEU A 5 40.33 -20.10 50.71
CA LEU A 5 40.48 -21.50 51.17
C LEU A 5 41.35 -22.37 50.24
N ILE A 6 41.33 -22.06 48.95
CA ILE A 6 42.08 -22.76 47.89
C ILE A 6 42.67 -21.75 46.90
N ALA A 7 43.82 -22.06 46.32
CA ALA A 7 44.49 -21.32 45.24
C ALA A 7 44.76 -22.22 44.03
N LYS A 8 45.12 -21.59 42.90
CA LYS A 8 45.46 -22.28 41.65
C LYS A 8 46.97 -22.29 41.55
N GLU A 9 47.54 -23.46 41.41
CA GLU A 9 48.99 -23.62 41.21
C GLU A 9 49.19 -24.51 39.98
N GLY A 10 49.67 -23.92 38.89
CA GLY A 10 49.71 -24.57 37.58
C GLY A 10 48.33 -25.01 37.07
N ALA A 11 48.21 -26.30 36.73
CA ALA A 11 46.95 -26.92 36.33
C ALA A 11 46.10 -27.44 37.51
N GLY A 12 46.63 -27.42 38.74
CA GLY A 12 46.01 -28.00 39.93
C GLY A 12 45.42 -26.96 40.90
N LEU A 13 44.61 -27.45 41.84
CA LEU A 13 44.09 -26.68 42.97
C LEU A 13 44.81 -27.11 44.25
N VAL A 14 45.34 -26.14 44.99
CA VAL A 14 46.02 -26.35 46.27
C VAL A 14 45.24 -25.73 47.42
N ARG A 15 45.25 -26.41 48.56
CA ARG A 15 44.57 -25.99 49.78
C ARG A 15 45.46 -25.01 50.55
N LEU A 16 44.88 -23.88 50.98
CA LEU A 16 45.62 -22.80 51.66
C LEU A 16 45.46 -22.79 53.19
N VAL A 17 44.55 -23.59 53.75
CA VAL A 17 44.21 -23.60 55.19
C VAL A 17 44.08 -25.04 55.70
N GLU A 18 44.53 -25.32 56.93
CA GLU A 18 44.51 -26.68 57.52
C GLU A 18 43.11 -27.18 57.91
N GLY A 19 42.17 -26.26 58.19
CA GLY A 19 40.79 -26.54 58.56
C GLY A 19 39.80 -25.68 57.78
N VAL A 20 38.59 -26.18 57.54
CA VAL A 20 37.48 -25.42 56.93
C VAL A 20 36.28 -25.51 57.86
N GLU A 21 35.76 -24.37 58.28
CA GLU A 21 34.48 -24.28 58.96
C GLU A 21 33.41 -23.83 57.96
N ASP A 22 32.37 -24.65 57.77
CA ASP A 22 31.25 -24.30 56.89
C ASP A 22 30.23 -23.43 57.63
N THR A 23 30.59 -22.15 57.76
CA THR A 23 29.73 -21.14 58.37
C THR A 23 28.39 -21.00 57.63
N THR A 24 28.35 -21.25 56.32
CA THR A 24 27.10 -21.19 55.53
C THR A 24 26.16 -22.33 55.95
N ALA A 25 26.66 -23.56 56.09
CA ALA A 25 25.85 -24.69 56.56
C ALA A 25 25.35 -24.49 58.00
N THR A 26 26.20 -23.98 58.90
CA THR A 26 25.79 -23.67 60.28
C THR A 26 24.70 -22.61 60.32
N GLN A 27 24.84 -21.52 59.56
CA GLN A 27 23.82 -20.48 59.45
C GLN A 27 22.48 -21.01 58.89
N LEU A 28 22.52 -21.87 57.86
CA LEU A 28 21.31 -22.47 57.30
C LEU A 28 20.59 -23.41 58.27
N ARG A 29 21.33 -24.17 59.10
CA ARG A 29 20.71 -25.00 60.15
C ARG A 29 19.97 -24.16 61.19
N VAL A 30 20.55 -23.04 61.60
CA VAL A 30 19.89 -22.11 62.53
C VAL A 30 18.60 -21.54 61.92
N VAL A 31 18.63 -21.15 60.64
CA VAL A 31 17.43 -20.67 59.93
C VAL A 31 16.37 -21.78 59.81
N LEU A 32 16.77 -23.04 59.62
CA LEU A 32 15.83 -24.17 59.54
C LEU A 32 15.13 -24.46 60.87
N GLU A 33 15.85 -24.36 62.00
CA GLU A 33 15.29 -24.62 63.33
C GLU A 33 14.45 -23.47 63.86
N LYS A 34 14.91 -22.22 63.70
CA LYS A 34 14.29 -21.04 64.31
C LYS A 34 13.42 -20.23 63.36
N GLY A 35 13.56 -20.44 62.06
CA GLY A 35 12.91 -19.62 61.03
C GLY A 35 13.51 -18.21 60.88
N ASP A 36 14.58 -17.89 61.61
CA ASP A 36 15.17 -16.54 61.68
C ASP A 36 16.68 -16.57 62.02
N HIS A 37 17.37 -15.47 61.72
CA HIS A 37 18.80 -15.22 62.00
C HIS A 37 19.08 -13.70 61.96
N GLU A 38 20.26 -13.26 62.37
CA GLU A 38 20.70 -11.86 62.20
C GLU A 38 20.44 -11.33 60.77
N ALA A 39 19.88 -10.12 60.69
CA ALA A 39 19.38 -9.53 59.45
C ALA A 39 20.44 -9.40 58.34
N ALA A 40 21.72 -9.20 58.70
CA ALA A 40 22.83 -9.16 57.75
C ALA A 40 23.05 -10.51 57.07
N ILE A 41 22.99 -11.60 57.83
CA ILE A 41 23.18 -12.98 57.37
C ILE A 41 21.99 -13.39 56.50
N ILE A 42 20.76 -13.08 56.89
CA ILE A 42 19.56 -13.34 56.07
C ILE A 42 19.68 -12.67 54.70
N LYS A 43 20.06 -11.39 54.64
CA LYS A 43 20.23 -10.66 53.38
C LYS A 43 21.28 -11.31 52.49
N GLU A 44 22.39 -11.76 53.07
CA GLU A 44 23.44 -12.44 52.31
C GLU A 44 22.98 -13.81 51.78
N LEU A 45 22.31 -14.62 52.61
CA LEU A 45 21.76 -15.92 52.21
C LEU A 45 20.67 -15.79 51.14
N GLN A 46 19.81 -14.76 51.23
CA GLN A 46 18.81 -14.43 50.20
C GLN A 46 19.47 -14.02 48.88
N LYS A 47 20.49 -13.15 48.93
CA LYS A 47 21.25 -12.73 47.74
C LYS A 47 21.92 -13.91 47.04
N ARG A 48 22.36 -14.90 47.83
CA ARG A 48 22.94 -16.17 47.34
C ARG A 48 21.89 -17.20 46.92
N LYS A 49 20.59 -16.90 47.05
CA LYS A 49 19.46 -17.80 46.74
C LYS A 49 19.43 -19.08 47.58
N LEU A 50 19.96 -19.04 48.80
CA LEU A 50 19.99 -20.20 49.72
C LEU A 50 18.75 -20.28 50.61
N ILE A 51 18.03 -19.17 50.77
CA ILE A 51 16.74 -19.10 51.48
C ILE A 51 15.78 -18.19 50.70
N THR A 52 14.48 -18.45 50.82
CA THR A 52 13.43 -17.63 50.19
C THR A 52 12.41 -17.22 51.26
N PRO A 53 12.16 -15.93 51.46
CA PRO A 53 11.14 -15.49 52.43
C PRO A 53 9.75 -15.88 51.92
N LYS A 54 8.97 -16.55 52.76
CA LYS A 54 7.57 -16.88 52.47
C LYS A 54 6.65 -15.92 53.20
N LYS A 55 5.95 -15.06 52.43
CA LYS A 55 5.01 -14.10 53.00
C LYS A 55 3.63 -14.74 53.16
N HIS A 56 3.18 -14.88 54.40
CA HIS A 56 1.80 -15.26 54.72
C HIS A 56 1.00 -14.00 55.05
N ILE A 57 -0.03 -13.70 54.26
CA ILE A 57 -0.90 -12.54 54.48
C ILE A 57 -2.18 -13.02 55.12
N HIS A 58 -2.43 -12.60 56.35
CA HIS A 58 -3.67 -12.83 57.07
C HIS A 58 -4.45 -11.52 57.14
N TYR A 59 -5.75 -11.57 56.83
CA TYR A 59 -6.64 -10.42 56.98
C TYR A 59 -7.48 -10.59 58.24
N SER A 60 -7.44 -9.59 59.11
CA SER A 60 -8.41 -9.44 60.19
C SER A 60 -9.41 -8.38 59.76
N VAL A 61 -10.66 -8.77 59.53
CA VAL A 61 -11.72 -7.85 59.09
C VAL A 61 -12.54 -7.43 60.29
N LYS A 62 -12.75 -6.13 60.45
CA LYS A 62 -13.63 -5.53 61.47
C LYS A 62 -14.66 -4.65 60.79
N LYS A 63 -15.82 -4.49 61.42
CA LYS A 63 -16.85 -3.57 60.94
C LYS A 63 -16.30 -2.14 61.01
N GLY A 64 -16.17 -1.49 59.86
CA GLY A 64 -15.80 -0.08 59.76
C GLY A 64 -17.02 0.85 59.97
N PRO A 65 -16.80 2.17 59.99
CA PRO A 65 -17.88 3.17 60.15
C PRO A 65 -18.97 3.10 59.07
N HIS A 66 -18.66 2.52 57.91
CA HIS A 66 -19.57 2.35 56.78
C HIS A 66 -20.08 0.91 56.60
N PHE A 67 -19.95 0.06 57.63
CA PHE A 67 -20.52 -1.28 57.59
C PHE A 67 -22.05 -1.20 57.52
N ALA A 68 -22.64 -1.74 56.45
CA ALA A 68 -24.07 -1.87 56.28
C ALA A 68 -24.41 -3.31 55.87
N THR A 69 -25.57 -3.80 56.31
CA THR A 69 -26.10 -5.14 55.95
C THR A 69 -26.83 -5.14 54.61
N GLU A 70 -27.16 -3.97 54.09
CA GLU A 70 -27.83 -3.75 52.82
C GLU A 70 -26.91 -2.97 51.89
N VAL A 71 -26.80 -3.43 50.64
CA VAL A 71 -26.03 -2.73 49.60
C VAL A 71 -26.86 -1.54 49.15
N LYS A 72 -26.37 -0.31 49.42
CA LYS A 72 -26.99 0.90 48.86
C LYS A 72 -27.00 0.80 47.34
N GLN A 73 -28.17 0.90 46.73
CA GLN A 73 -28.29 1.03 45.29
C GLN A 73 -27.70 2.38 44.88
N LEU A 74 -26.71 2.36 43.99
CA LEU A 74 -26.09 3.57 43.45
C LEU A 74 -26.82 3.98 42.18
N GLU A 75 -27.07 5.27 42.03
CA GLU A 75 -27.65 5.83 40.81
C GLU A 75 -26.65 5.72 39.65
N THR A 76 -27.11 5.35 38.45
CA THR A 76 -26.24 5.16 37.28
C THR A 76 -26.00 6.45 36.51
N ASP A 77 -27.06 7.22 36.30
CA ASP A 77 -27.06 8.43 35.49
C ASP A 77 -27.86 9.54 36.16
N LEU A 78 -27.54 10.78 35.81
CA LEU A 78 -28.28 11.96 36.24
C LEU A 78 -29.59 12.06 35.46
N THR A 79 -30.73 12.16 36.14
CA THR A 79 -32.04 12.34 35.48
C THR A 79 -32.51 13.78 35.53
N ALA A 80 -33.40 14.16 34.62
CA ALA A 80 -33.99 15.51 34.58
C ALA A 80 -34.71 15.86 35.90
N ASP A 81 -35.42 14.89 36.51
CA ASP A 81 -36.12 15.09 37.77
C ASP A 81 -35.17 15.32 38.94
N MET A 82 -34.05 14.58 38.98
CA MET A 82 -33.03 14.78 40.01
C MET A 82 -32.48 16.21 39.96
N ILE A 83 -32.24 16.74 38.76
CA ILE A 83 -31.80 18.13 38.54
C ILE A 83 -32.86 19.11 39.05
N ALA A 84 -34.14 18.87 38.72
CA ALA A 84 -35.24 19.76 39.05
C ALA A 84 -35.53 19.83 40.56
N ASN A 85 -35.46 18.71 41.27
CA ASN A 85 -35.76 18.64 42.70
C ASN A 85 -34.52 18.70 43.62
N GLY A 86 -33.31 18.71 43.05
CA GLY A 86 -32.04 18.81 43.78
C GLY A 86 -31.57 17.52 44.45
N SER A 87 -32.28 16.39 44.26
CA SER A 87 -31.94 15.11 44.90
C SER A 87 -30.59 14.53 44.47
N TRP A 88 -30.02 14.99 43.34
CA TRP A 88 -28.66 14.61 42.92
C TRP A 88 -27.55 14.99 43.91
N LYS A 89 -27.78 15.99 44.78
CA LYS A 89 -26.77 16.47 45.75
C LYS A 89 -26.48 15.44 46.83
N ASP A 90 -27.50 14.67 47.22
CA ASP A 90 -27.44 13.68 48.30
C ASP A 90 -27.38 12.23 47.75
N ALA A 91 -27.57 12.05 46.44
CA ALA A 91 -27.49 10.77 45.76
C ALA A 91 -26.04 10.26 45.66
N SER A 92 -25.86 8.94 45.79
CA SER A 92 -24.57 8.28 45.59
C SER A 92 -24.55 7.63 44.21
N PHE A 93 -23.67 8.11 43.32
CA PHE A 93 -23.57 7.61 41.95
C PHE A 93 -22.55 6.48 41.81
N LYS A 94 -22.83 5.56 40.88
CA LYS A 94 -21.86 4.55 40.47
C LYS A 94 -20.71 5.25 39.75
N GLN A 95 -19.46 4.92 40.14
CA GLN A 95 -18.31 5.47 39.43
C GLN A 95 -18.29 5.02 37.98
N TYR A 96 -18.12 5.98 37.07
CA TYR A 96 -18.02 5.70 35.65
C TYR A 96 -16.71 4.98 35.35
N ASN A 97 -16.78 3.87 34.60
CA ASN A 97 -15.59 3.13 34.21
C ASN A 97 -14.92 3.79 33.00
N PHE A 98 -13.98 4.70 33.23
CA PHE A 98 -13.20 5.35 32.18
C PHE A 98 -12.25 4.42 31.42
N ALA A 99 -12.08 3.16 31.85
CA ALA A 99 -11.30 2.16 31.12
C ALA A 99 -12.13 1.39 30.08
N ALA A 100 -13.46 1.52 30.08
CA ALA A 100 -14.31 0.92 29.07
C ALA A 100 -14.34 1.78 27.79
N ALA A 101 -14.44 1.14 26.63
CA ALA A 101 -14.74 1.84 25.41
C ALA A 101 -16.12 2.50 25.52
N GLY A 102 -16.22 3.76 25.08
CA GLY A 102 -17.50 4.45 24.98
C GLY A 102 -18.42 3.79 23.94
N GLN A 103 -19.66 4.23 23.89
CA GLN A 103 -20.56 3.80 22.81
C GLN A 103 -20.02 4.28 21.46
N PRO A 104 -19.90 3.39 20.46
CA PRO A 104 -19.56 3.80 19.10
C PRO A 104 -20.57 4.81 18.58
N THR A 105 -20.07 5.88 17.98
CA THR A 105 -20.93 6.88 17.32
C THR A 105 -21.34 6.38 15.94
N GLU A 106 -22.62 6.57 15.59
CA GLU A 106 -23.09 6.29 14.24
C GLU A 106 -22.75 7.47 13.32
N GLY A 107 -21.98 7.21 12.26
CA GLY A 107 -21.57 8.21 11.28
C GLY A 107 -21.36 7.58 9.90
N GLY A 108 -21.45 8.40 8.85
CA GLY A 108 -21.17 7.94 7.48
C GLY A 108 -19.70 7.53 7.31
N ALA A 109 -19.45 6.54 6.45
CA ALA A 109 -18.10 6.10 6.11
C ALA A 109 -17.89 6.17 4.60
N LEU A 110 -16.71 6.69 4.18
CA LEU A 110 -16.26 6.58 2.80
C LEU A 110 -15.55 5.24 2.60
N HIS A 111 -15.78 4.63 1.44
CA HIS A 111 -15.08 3.41 1.05
C HIS A 111 -13.56 3.64 1.05
N PRO A 112 -12.73 2.80 1.71
CA PRO A 112 -11.29 3.01 1.83
C PRO A 112 -10.58 3.22 0.48
N LEU A 113 -10.88 2.38 -0.52
CA LEU A 113 -10.33 2.52 -1.87
C LEU A 113 -10.63 3.90 -2.50
N LEU A 114 -11.82 4.46 -2.24
CA LEU A 114 -12.19 5.77 -2.77
C LEU A 114 -11.49 6.92 -2.03
N LYS A 115 -11.11 6.73 -0.76
CA LYS A 115 -10.25 7.68 -0.04
C LYS A 115 -8.85 7.71 -0.67
N VAL A 116 -8.28 6.54 -0.91
CA VAL A 116 -6.97 6.41 -1.59
C VAL A 116 -7.05 6.99 -3.00
N ARG A 117 -8.13 6.73 -3.74
CA ARG A 117 -8.37 7.36 -5.05
C ARG A 117 -8.27 8.88 -4.96
N GLU A 118 -8.91 9.48 -3.96
CA GLU A 118 -8.90 10.93 -3.77
C GLU A 118 -7.51 11.47 -3.41
N GLU A 119 -6.75 10.75 -2.58
CA GLU A 119 -5.35 11.09 -2.26
C GLU A 119 -4.47 11.09 -3.52
N PHE A 120 -4.60 10.07 -4.37
CA PHE A 120 -3.88 10.01 -5.65
C PHE A 120 -4.30 11.15 -6.59
N ARG A 121 -5.60 11.45 -6.71
CA ARG A 121 -6.10 12.60 -7.50
C ARG A 121 -5.46 13.91 -7.03
N GLN A 122 -5.38 14.12 -5.71
CA GLN A 122 -4.76 15.32 -5.16
C GLN A 122 -3.25 15.41 -5.47
N ILE A 123 -2.53 14.29 -5.40
CA ILE A 123 -1.11 14.24 -5.79
C ILE A 123 -0.91 14.70 -7.24
N PHE A 124 -1.75 14.23 -8.16
CA PHE A 124 -1.70 14.64 -9.56
C PHE A 124 -2.00 16.14 -9.73
N PHE A 125 -3.04 16.66 -9.06
CA PHE A 125 -3.37 18.09 -9.11
C PHE A 125 -2.22 18.96 -8.58
N ASP A 126 -1.60 18.57 -7.46
CA ASP A 126 -0.43 19.27 -6.89
C ASP A 126 0.77 19.29 -7.84
N MET A 127 0.89 18.29 -8.72
CA MET A 127 1.96 18.18 -9.73
C MET A 127 1.61 18.86 -11.07
N GLY A 128 0.44 19.51 -11.14
CA GLY A 128 -0.03 20.25 -12.31
C GLY A 128 -0.59 19.37 -13.42
N PHE A 129 -1.11 18.19 -13.08
CA PHE A 129 -1.79 17.31 -14.03
C PHE A 129 -3.27 17.67 -14.15
N THR A 130 -3.81 17.49 -15.36
CA THR A 130 -5.23 17.63 -15.66
C THR A 130 -5.89 16.25 -15.75
N GLU A 131 -7.05 16.08 -15.15
CA GLU A 131 -7.78 14.81 -15.16
C GLU A 131 -8.44 14.58 -16.54
N MET A 132 -8.19 13.42 -17.14
CA MET A 132 -8.79 12.99 -18.40
C MET A 132 -10.19 12.41 -18.17
N PRO A 133 -11.15 12.66 -19.07
CA PRO A 133 -12.47 12.05 -19.00
C PRO A 133 -12.39 10.55 -19.33
N THR A 134 -12.80 9.69 -18.41
CA THR A 134 -12.80 8.23 -18.58
C THR A 134 -14.21 7.63 -18.70
N ASN A 135 -15.20 8.46 -19.05
CA ASN A 135 -16.66 8.23 -19.01
C ASN A 135 -17.20 7.16 -19.98
N ARG A 136 -16.39 6.17 -20.37
CA ARG A 136 -16.75 5.00 -21.15
C ARG A 136 -15.98 3.77 -20.66
N PHE A 137 -16.70 2.69 -20.37
CA PHE A 137 -16.09 1.38 -20.06
C PHE A 137 -15.87 0.52 -21.29
N VAL A 138 -16.71 0.73 -22.31
CA VAL A 138 -16.62 0.04 -23.59
C VAL A 138 -15.72 0.86 -24.51
N GLU A 139 -14.73 0.19 -25.09
CA GLU A 139 -13.80 0.75 -26.07
C GLU A 139 -13.83 -0.04 -27.37
N SER A 140 -13.40 0.58 -28.47
CA SER A 140 -13.08 -0.17 -29.68
C SER A 140 -11.70 -0.82 -29.57
N ALA A 141 -11.54 -1.98 -30.20
CA ALA A 141 -10.24 -2.64 -30.34
C ALA A 141 -9.21 -1.74 -31.05
N PHE A 142 -9.66 -0.79 -31.87
CA PHE A 142 -8.82 0.27 -32.41
C PHE A 142 -8.19 1.13 -31.32
N TRP A 143 -8.97 1.76 -30.45
CA TRP A 143 -8.43 2.65 -29.40
C TRP A 143 -7.71 1.91 -28.29
N ASN A 144 -8.20 0.72 -27.93
CA ASN A 144 -7.62 -0.07 -26.85
C ASN A 144 -6.34 -0.81 -27.26
N PHE A 145 -6.06 -0.99 -28.56
CA PHE A 145 -4.87 -1.74 -28.99
C PHE A 145 -4.18 -1.10 -30.21
N ASP A 146 -4.89 -0.99 -31.34
CA ASP A 146 -4.24 -0.66 -32.62
C ASP A 146 -3.60 0.73 -32.61
N ALA A 147 -4.32 1.72 -32.08
CA ALA A 147 -3.88 3.11 -31.97
C ALA A 147 -2.67 3.29 -31.03
N MET A 148 -2.44 2.33 -30.15
CA MET A 148 -1.24 2.27 -29.29
C MET A 148 -0.06 1.58 -29.96
N PHE A 149 -0.20 1.12 -31.20
CA PHE A 149 0.80 0.27 -31.88
C PHE A 149 0.94 -1.15 -31.27
N VAL A 150 -0.12 -1.68 -30.64
CA VAL A 150 -0.18 -3.11 -30.26
C VAL A 150 -0.61 -3.95 -31.47
N PRO A 151 0.13 -5.01 -31.86
CA PRO A 151 -0.18 -5.78 -33.06
C PRO A 151 -1.47 -6.58 -32.92
N GLN A 152 -2.16 -6.84 -34.03
CA GLN A 152 -3.49 -7.48 -33.97
C GLN A 152 -3.47 -8.93 -33.50
N GLN A 153 -2.34 -9.62 -33.69
CA GLN A 153 -2.06 -10.98 -33.23
C GLN A 153 -1.53 -11.05 -31.79
N HIS A 154 -1.55 -9.94 -31.04
CA HIS A 154 -1.04 -9.91 -29.67
C HIS A 154 -1.91 -10.77 -28.74
N PRO A 155 -1.33 -11.63 -27.88
CA PRO A 155 -2.09 -12.54 -27.02
C PRO A 155 -3.09 -11.84 -26.11
N ALA A 156 -2.76 -10.64 -25.61
CA ALA A 156 -3.70 -9.85 -24.80
C ALA A 156 -5.04 -9.53 -25.49
N ARG A 157 -5.15 -9.68 -26.82
CA ARG A 157 -6.41 -9.49 -27.57
C ARG A 157 -7.24 -10.77 -27.64
N GLU A 158 -6.75 -11.91 -27.16
CA GLU A 158 -7.48 -13.16 -27.20
C GLU A 158 -8.66 -13.13 -26.21
N MET A 159 -9.68 -13.96 -26.47
CA MET A 159 -10.88 -14.02 -25.61
C MET A 159 -10.56 -14.47 -24.18
N GLN A 160 -9.43 -15.17 -23.98
CA GLN A 160 -8.95 -15.59 -22.67
C GLN A 160 -8.43 -14.42 -21.83
N ASP A 161 -8.06 -13.28 -22.43
CA ASP A 161 -7.48 -12.13 -21.72
C ASP A 161 -8.41 -10.90 -21.73
N THR A 162 -9.26 -10.78 -22.77
CA THR A 162 -10.12 -9.61 -22.99
C THR A 162 -11.61 -9.96 -23.07
N PHE A 163 -12.43 -9.19 -22.37
CA PHE A 163 -13.90 -9.27 -22.49
C PHE A 163 -14.38 -8.53 -23.74
N TYR A 164 -14.79 -9.27 -24.77
CA TYR A 164 -15.45 -8.72 -25.95
C TYR A 164 -16.96 -8.54 -25.74
N VAL A 165 -17.51 -7.47 -26.32
CA VAL A 165 -18.93 -7.14 -26.23
C VAL A 165 -19.71 -7.92 -27.29
N ALA A 166 -20.74 -8.65 -26.87
CA ALA A 166 -21.61 -9.39 -27.78
C ALA A 166 -22.63 -8.50 -28.51
N SER A 167 -23.14 -7.46 -27.83
CA SER A 167 -24.10 -6.51 -28.40
C SER A 167 -23.98 -5.12 -27.76
N PRO A 168 -23.74 -4.05 -28.53
CA PRO A 168 -23.33 -4.07 -29.94
C PRO A 168 -21.94 -4.70 -30.12
N ALA A 169 -21.74 -5.53 -31.16
CA ALA A 169 -20.45 -6.19 -31.40
C ALA A 169 -19.43 -5.30 -32.12
N LYS A 170 -19.91 -4.30 -32.87
CA LYS A 170 -19.08 -3.40 -33.68
C LYS A 170 -19.20 -1.96 -33.20
N SER A 171 -18.07 -1.27 -33.20
CA SER A 171 -17.93 0.14 -32.89
C SER A 171 -18.32 1.01 -34.08
N ALA A 172 -18.50 2.31 -33.82
CA ALA A 172 -18.47 3.29 -34.89
C ALA A 172 -17.07 3.31 -35.51
N ARG A 173 -17.00 3.61 -36.81
CA ARG A 173 -15.71 3.68 -37.50
C ARG A 173 -14.86 4.82 -36.93
N PRO A 174 -13.55 4.60 -36.71
CA PRO A 174 -12.63 5.67 -36.37
C PRO A 174 -12.51 6.67 -37.52
N ASP A 175 -11.85 7.80 -37.25
CA ASP A 175 -11.44 8.73 -38.31
C ASP A 175 -10.67 7.98 -39.40
N GLU A 176 -11.12 8.12 -40.64
CA GLU A 176 -10.66 7.28 -41.75
C GLU A 176 -9.20 7.60 -42.11
N GLU A 177 -8.81 8.87 -42.04
CA GLU A 177 -7.44 9.27 -42.34
C GLU A 177 -6.48 8.76 -41.26
N TYR A 178 -6.86 8.86 -39.98
CA TYR A 178 -6.07 8.33 -38.89
C TYR A 178 -5.97 6.81 -38.95
N TYR A 179 -7.08 6.12 -39.22
CA TYR A 179 -7.09 4.67 -39.39
C TYR A 179 -6.12 4.20 -40.48
N GLU A 180 -6.14 4.83 -41.66
CA GLU A 180 -5.25 4.44 -42.76
C GLU A 180 -3.77 4.72 -42.42
N ARG A 181 -3.47 5.78 -41.66
CA ARG A 181 -2.10 6.02 -41.14
C ARG A 181 -1.67 4.93 -40.15
N VAL A 182 -2.54 4.54 -39.22
CA VAL A 182 -2.28 3.44 -38.26
C VAL A 182 -2.07 2.14 -39.02
N LYS A 183 -3.01 1.74 -39.88
CA LYS A 183 -2.93 0.54 -40.72
C LYS A 183 -1.62 0.47 -41.49
N LYS A 184 -1.26 1.54 -42.22
CA LYS A 184 0.00 1.60 -42.97
C LYS A 184 1.22 1.38 -42.06
N THR A 185 1.25 2.05 -40.91
CA THR A 185 2.37 1.96 -39.96
C THR A 185 2.51 0.54 -39.38
N HIS A 186 1.40 -0.13 -39.11
CA HIS A 186 1.39 -1.54 -38.68
C HIS A 186 1.83 -2.49 -39.79
N GLU A 187 1.28 -2.37 -41.00
CA GLU A 187 1.50 -3.35 -42.08
C GLU A 187 2.87 -3.22 -42.73
N VAL A 188 3.29 -2.00 -43.10
CA VAL A 188 4.48 -1.77 -43.93
C VAL A 188 5.49 -0.83 -43.29
N GLY A 189 5.18 -0.30 -42.11
CA GLY A 189 6.02 0.67 -41.43
C GLY A 189 5.81 2.12 -41.90
N GLY A 190 6.70 2.98 -41.43
CA GLY A 190 6.58 4.43 -41.51
C GLY A 190 7.30 5.08 -40.34
N TYR A 191 7.54 6.40 -40.43
CA TYR A 191 8.10 7.17 -39.30
C TYR A 191 9.43 6.62 -38.76
N GLY A 192 10.26 6.03 -39.63
CA GLY A 192 11.54 5.40 -39.27
C GLY A 192 11.43 3.94 -38.81
N SER A 193 10.22 3.39 -38.68
CA SER A 193 9.96 1.99 -38.32
C SER A 193 9.66 1.12 -39.53
N ILE A 194 9.94 -0.18 -39.40
CA ILE A 194 9.62 -1.22 -40.40
C ILE A 194 8.21 -1.80 -40.23
N GLY A 195 7.47 -1.39 -39.18
CA GLY A 195 6.16 -1.94 -38.84
C GLY A 195 6.22 -3.40 -38.37
N TYR A 196 5.06 -4.03 -38.23
CA TYR A 196 4.95 -5.44 -37.86
C TYR A 196 5.04 -6.38 -39.06
N ARG A 197 4.89 -5.88 -40.29
CA ARG A 197 4.96 -6.70 -41.53
C ARG A 197 3.96 -7.85 -41.52
N ALA A 198 2.77 -7.57 -41.00
CA ALA A 198 1.65 -8.50 -40.90
C ALA A 198 0.38 -7.84 -41.46
N PRO A 199 -0.60 -8.61 -41.99
CA PRO A 199 -1.87 -8.08 -42.44
C PRO A 199 -2.64 -7.38 -41.31
N PHE A 200 -3.32 -6.29 -41.63
CA PHE A 200 -4.11 -5.52 -40.68
C PHE A 200 -5.58 -5.50 -41.08
N SER A 201 -6.43 -6.05 -40.22
CA SER A 201 -7.86 -6.22 -40.44
C SER A 201 -8.67 -5.09 -39.81
N ARG A 202 -9.54 -4.46 -40.60
CA ARG A 202 -10.53 -3.52 -40.08
C ARG A 202 -11.55 -4.18 -39.18
N GLU A 203 -11.94 -5.41 -39.49
CA GLU A 203 -12.93 -6.14 -38.70
C GLU A 203 -12.45 -6.36 -37.26
N GLU A 204 -11.15 -6.59 -37.08
CA GLU A 204 -10.53 -6.67 -35.75
C GLU A 204 -10.58 -5.33 -35.02
N SER A 205 -10.23 -4.22 -35.70
CA SER A 205 -10.28 -2.87 -35.12
C SER A 205 -11.68 -2.43 -34.70
N GLU A 206 -12.71 -2.88 -35.42
CA GLU A 206 -14.10 -2.49 -35.17
C GLU A 206 -14.73 -3.25 -33.99
N LYS A 207 -14.12 -4.33 -33.47
CA LYS A 207 -14.67 -5.08 -32.33
C LYS A 207 -14.79 -4.20 -31.08
N LEU A 208 -15.91 -4.34 -30.37
CA LEU A 208 -16.10 -3.70 -29.07
C LEU A 208 -15.65 -4.61 -27.93
N LEU A 209 -15.06 -4.01 -26.90
CA LEU A 209 -14.54 -4.70 -25.72
C LEU A 209 -14.71 -3.84 -24.47
N LEU A 210 -14.60 -4.47 -23.30
CA LEU A 210 -14.42 -3.73 -22.05
C LEU A 210 -12.96 -3.31 -21.94
N ARG A 211 -12.73 -2.03 -21.70
CA ARG A 211 -11.39 -1.40 -21.60
C ARG A 211 -10.46 -2.22 -20.70
N THR A 212 -9.33 -2.65 -21.23
CA THR A 212 -8.37 -3.50 -20.50
C THR A 212 -7.33 -2.72 -19.69
N HIS A 213 -7.15 -1.45 -20.05
CA HIS A 213 -6.24 -0.51 -19.39
C HIS A 213 -6.63 0.95 -19.71
N THR A 214 -6.33 1.89 -18.82
CA THR A 214 -6.64 3.32 -19.03
C THR A 214 -5.83 3.98 -20.15
N THR A 215 -4.79 3.31 -20.67
CA THR A 215 -4.01 3.76 -21.83
C THR A 215 -4.83 4.00 -23.09
N ALA A 216 -5.98 3.33 -23.23
CA ALA A 216 -6.93 3.63 -24.31
C ALA A 216 -7.44 5.09 -24.25
N VAL A 217 -7.70 5.58 -23.04
CA VAL A 217 -8.12 6.97 -22.79
C VAL A 217 -6.98 7.93 -23.10
N SER A 218 -5.78 7.62 -22.63
CA SER A 218 -4.58 8.42 -22.95
C SER A 218 -4.34 8.54 -24.44
N THR A 219 -4.56 7.45 -25.18
CA THR A 219 -4.38 7.40 -26.64
C THR A 219 -5.38 8.30 -27.37
N ASP A 220 -6.65 8.26 -26.97
CA ASP A 220 -7.68 9.17 -27.50
C ASP A 220 -7.37 10.62 -27.15
N MET A 221 -6.98 10.91 -25.90
CA MET A 221 -6.61 12.25 -25.47
C MET A 221 -5.38 12.79 -26.21
N LEU A 222 -4.36 11.96 -26.44
CA LEU A 222 -3.18 12.32 -27.22
C LEU A 222 -3.52 12.65 -28.67
N TYR A 223 -4.41 11.87 -29.28
CA TYR A 223 -4.94 12.17 -30.61
C TYR A 223 -5.68 13.51 -30.64
N GLN A 224 -6.51 13.80 -29.63
CA GLN A 224 -7.24 15.06 -29.55
C GLN A 224 -6.29 16.27 -29.40
N ILE A 225 -5.28 16.21 -28.52
CA ILE A 225 -4.34 17.34 -28.35
C ILE A 225 -3.40 17.51 -29.55
N ALA A 226 -3.14 16.44 -30.32
CA ALA A 226 -2.39 16.53 -31.57
C ALA A 226 -3.16 17.33 -32.63
N ASN A 227 -4.49 17.20 -32.64
CA ASN A 227 -5.37 17.78 -33.66
C ASN A 227 -6.18 18.99 -33.14
N GLN A 228 -5.85 19.52 -31.96
CA GLN A 228 -6.59 20.61 -31.35
C GLN A 228 -6.39 21.95 -32.10
N PRO A 229 -7.38 22.86 -32.06
CA PRO A 229 -7.23 24.21 -32.60
C PRO A 229 -6.05 24.94 -31.96
N GLY A 230 -5.20 25.54 -32.80
CA GLY A 230 -3.98 26.23 -32.35
C GLY A 230 -2.75 25.31 -32.19
N GLY A 231 -2.87 24.04 -32.57
CA GLY A 231 -1.77 23.08 -32.60
C GLY A 231 -1.43 22.49 -31.24
N PHE A 232 -0.48 21.55 -31.25
CA PHE A 232 -0.01 20.87 -30.05
C PHE A 232 0.51 21.86 -28.99
N LYS A 233 0.12 21.62 -27.75
CA LYS A 233 0.66 22.28 -26.55
C LYS A 233 1.09 21.21 -25.55
N PRO A 234 2.21 21.39 -24.85
CA PRO A 234 2.63 20.48 -23.80
C PRO A 234 1.51 20.25 -22.78
N ALA A 235 1.35 19.00 -22.37
CA ALA A 235 0.26 18.57 -21.52
C ALA A 235 0.72 17.55 -20.48
N LYS A 236 0.17 17.68 -19.27
CA LYS A 236 0.27 16.70 -18.20
C LYS A 236 -1.14 16.22 -17.89
N MET A 237 -1.39 14.94 -18.09
CA MET A 237 -2.73 14.35 -18.03
C MET A 237 -2.72 13.10 -17.16
N PHE A 238 -3.80 12.86 -16.42
CA PHE A 238 -3.92 11.65 -15.61
C PHE A 238 -5.34 11.11 -15.62
N SER A 239 -5.50 9.85 -15.27
CA SER A 239 -6.81 9.24 -15.06
C SER A 239 -6.74 8.19 -13.96
N ILE A 240 -7.85 8.00 -13.24
CA ILE A 240 -8.02 6.90 -12.30
C ILE A 240 -9.38 6.29 -12.53
N ASP A 241 -9.41 5.12 -13.17
CA ASP A 241 -10.68 4.48 -13.49
C ASP A 241 -10.57 2.97 -13.59
N ARG A 242 -11.74 2.32 -13.63
CA ARG A 242 -11.87 0.88 -13.71
C ARG A 242 -11.49 0.35 -15.08
N VAL A 243 -10.83 -0.80 -15.05
CA VAL A 243 -10.40 -1.61 -16.20
C VAL A 243 -10.81 -3.07 -15.97
N PHE A 244 -10.89 -3.83 -17.06
CA PHE A 244 -11.46 -5.17 -17.06
C PHE A 244 -10.51 -6.15 -17.76
N ARG A 245 -10.21 -7.28 -17.13
CA ARG A 245 -9.36 -8.33 -17.69
C ARG A 245 -10.01 -9.69 -17.48
N ASN A 246 -10.07 -10.51 -18.52
CA ASN A 246 -10.67 -11.84 -18.46
C ASN A 246 -9.71 -12.88 -17.87
N GLU A 247 -8.92 -12.48 -16.89
CA GLU A 247 -8.02 -13.39 -16.18
C GLU A 247 -8.82 -14.21 -15.15
N THR A 248 -8.35 -15.42 -14.85
CA THR A 248 -8.99 -16.23 -13.81
C THR A 248 -8.84 -15.53 -12.47
N ALA A 249 -9.98 -15.14 -11.87
CA ALA A 249 -9.96 -14.42 -10.61
C ALA A 249 -9.31 -15.28 -9.50
N ASP A 250 -8.33 -14.70 -8.82
CA ASP A 250 -7.70 -15.28 -7.64
C ASP A 250 -7.64 -14.25 -6.51
N ALA A 251 -7.01 -14.60 -5.37
CA ALA A 251 -6.93 -13.72 -4.21
C ALA A 251 -6.20 -12.38 -4.47
N THR A 252 -5.48 -12.27 -5.59
CA THR A 252 -4.61 -11.15 -5.97
C THR A 252 -4.95 -10.53 -7.33
N HIS A 253 -5.70 -11.23 -8.17
CA HIS A 253 -6.09 -10.81 -9.51
C HIS A 253 -7.61 -10.78 -9.61
N LEU A 254 -8.17 -9.57 -9.71
CA LEU A 254 -9.59 -9.35 -9.91
C LEU A 254 -9.89 -9.19 -11.41
N ALA A 255 -11.06 -9.65 -11.85
CA ALA A 255 -11.52 -9.45 -13.23
C ALA A 255 -11.77 -7.96 -13.56
N GLU A 256 -12.02 -7.14 -12.53
CA GLU A 256 -12.09 -5.68 -12.63
C GLU A 256 -11.33 -5.03 -11.48
N PHE A 257 -10.60 -3.96 -11.77
CA PHE A 257 -9.82 -3.19 -10.79
C PHE A 257 -9.59 -1.76 -11.30
N HIS A 258 -9.09 -0.86 -10.46
CA HIS A 258 -8.84 0.53 -10.85
C HIS A 258 -7.38 0.71 -11.25
N GLN A 259 -7.17 1.28 -12.43
CA GLN A 259 -5.86 1.67 -12.92
C GLN A 259 -5.70 3.19 -12.78
N VAL A 260 -4.61 3.58 -12.15
CA VAL A 260 -4.09 4.95 -12.11
C VAL A 260 -3.11 5.08 -13.27
N GLU A 261 -3.26 6.08 -14.12
CA GLU A 261 -2.33 6.35 -15.21
C GLU A 261 -2.00 7.84 -15.31
N GLY A 262 -0.71 8.14 -15.51
CA GLY A 262 -0.21 9.48 -15.78
C GLY A 262 0.53 9.54 -17.11
N VAL A 263 0.36 10.66 -17.82
CA VAL A 263 0.95 10.93 -19.13
C VAL A 263 1.49 12.36 -19.17
N VAL A 264 2.71 12.52 -19.68
CA VAL A 264 3.35 13.82 -19.92
C VAL A 264 3.79 13.90 -21.37
N ALA A 265 3.22 14.83 -22.13
CA ALA A 265 3.57 15.10 -23.52
C ALA A 265 4.27 16.47 -23.60
N ASP A 266 5.51 16.51 -24.06
CA ASP A 266 6.28 17.74 -24.19
C ASP A 266 7.43 17.56 -25.20
N TYR A 267 8.08 18.66 -25.57
CA TYR A 267 9.27 18.66 -26.40
C TYR A 267 10.49 18.21 -25.61
N ASP A 268 11.30 17.39 -26.25
CA ASP A 268 12.62 16.99 -25.79
C ASP A 268 12.75 16.25 -24.45
N ILE A 269 11.65 15.80 -23.87
CA ILE A 269 11.65 15.00 -22.64
C ILE A 269 12.23 13.60 -22.85
N THR A 270 12.98 13.14 -21.86
CA THR A 270 13.80 11.93 -21.90
C THR A 270 13.34 10.89 -20.89
N LEU A 271 13.94 9.70 -20.96
CA LEU A 271 13.80 8.69 -19.91
C LEU A 271 14.23 9.20 -18.53
N GLY A 272 15.23 10.10 -18.48
CA GLY A 272 15.69 10.71 -17.24
C GLY A 272 14.61 11.56 -16.58
N ASP A 273 13.81 12.26 -17.38
CA ASP A 273 12.67 13.06 -16.90
C ASP A 273 11.59 12.15 -16.33
N LEU A 274 11.28 11.01 -16.98
CA LEU A 274 10.37 10.01 -16.44
C LEU A 274 10.84 9.50 -15.08
N ILE A 275 12.11 9.11 -14.96
CA ILE A 275 12.70 8.68 -13.67
C ILE A 275 12.58 9.78 -12.61
N GLY A 276 12.83 11.04 -12.98
CA GLY A 276 12.67 12.20 -12.11
C GLY A 276 11.24 12.37 -11.63
N PHE A 277 10.27 12.29 -12.55
CA PHE A 277 8.84 12.35 -12.24
C PHE A 277 8.42 11.22 -11.31
N MET A 278 8.82 9.97 -11.59
CA MET A 278 8.48 8.82 -10.74
C MET A 278 9.02 8.99 -9.32
N LYS A 279 10.25 9.52 -9.17
CA LYS A 279 10.82 9.83 -7.83
C LYS A 279 9.99 10.88 -7.10
N ALA A 280 9.67 11.99 -7.76
CA ALA A 280 8.88 13.07 -7.15
C ALA A 280 7.45 12.62 -6.81
N PHE A 281 6.83 11.80 -7.67
CA PHE A 281 5.49 11.27 -7.48
C PHE A 281 5.43 10.33 -6.26
N TYR A 282 6.34 9.35 -6.19
CA TYR A 282 6.35 8.38 -5.10
C TYR A 282 6.90 8.94 -3.78
N GLU A 283 7.69 10.01 -3.82
CA GLU A 283 8.06 10.73 -2.61
C GLU A 283 6.83 11.31 -1.89
N LYS A 284 5.83 11.80 -2.64
CA LYS A 284 4.55 12.26 -2.08
C LYS A 284 3.71 11.15 -1.44
N THR A 285 3.97 9.87 -1.77
CA THR A 285 3.33 8.70 -1.13
C THR A 285 4.19 8.10 -0.01
N GLY A 286 5.32 8.72 0.35
CA GLY A 286 6.24 8.23 1.39
C GLY A 286 7.21 7.14 0.92
N ASN A 287 7.29 6.88 -0.38
CA ASN A 287 8.16 5.87 -0.98
C ASN A 287 9.48 6.48 -1.47
N HIS A 288 10.53 6.39 -0.65
CA HIS A 288 11.83 7.03 -0.94
C HIS A 288 12.88 6.11 -1.58
N LYS A 289 12.72 4.78 -1.48
CA LYS A 289 13.68 3.80 -1.99
C LYS A 289 13.16 3.20 -3.29
N LEU A 290 13.53 3.80 -4.42
CA LEU A 290 13.11 3.34 -5.74
C LEU A 290 14.23 2.68 -6.53
N ARG A 291 13.87 1.65 -7.31
CA ARG A 291 14.71 1.03 -8.35
C ARG A 291 13.92 0.93 -9.66
N PHE A 292 14.64 1.03 -10.76
CA PHE A 292 14.09 0.97 -12.10
C PHE A 292 14.70 -0.22 -12.83
N LYS A 293 13.85 -1.06 -13.42
CA LYS A 293 14.27 -2.27 -14.14
C LYS A 293 13.76 -2.17 -15.58
N PRO A 294 14.61 -2.38 -16.60
CA PRO A 294 14.15 -2.45 -17.98
C PRO A 294 13.04 -3.48 -18.16
N ALA A 295 12.02 -3.11 -18.91
CA ALA A 295 10.84 -3.93 -19.17
C ALA A 295 10.48 -3.87 -20.67
N TYR A 296 9.38 -4.51 -21.03
CA TYR A 296 8.81 -4.45 -22.36
C TYR A 296 7.33 -4.12 -22.27
N ASN A 297 6.91 -3.06 -22.94
CA ASN A 297 5.52 -2.89 -23.36
C ASN A 297 5.49 -2.63 -24.87
N PRO A 298 4.48 -3.13 -25.61
CA PRO A 298 4.45 -2.97 -27.07
C PRO A 298 4.43 -1.52 -27.54
N TYR A 299 3.88 -0.63 -26.73
CA TYR A 299 3.63 0.77 -27.04
C TYR A 299 4.67 1.73 -26.44
N THR A 300 5.69 1.24 -25.73
CA THR A 300 6.77 2.07 -25.17
C THR A 300 8.17 1.59 -25.55
N GLU A 301 9.04 2.53 -25.90
CA GLU A 301 10.48 2.31 -26.08
C GLU A 301 11.26 3.58 -25.72
N PRO A 302 12.09 3.57 -24.66
CA PRO A 302 12.32 2.50 -23.69
C PRO A 302 11.17 2.31 -22.68
N SER A 303 11.11 1.13 -22.05
CA SER A 303 10.15 0.78 -20.98
C SER A 303 10.88 0.40 -19.68
N MET A 304 10.27 0.68 -18.53
CA MET A 304 10.77 0.29 -17.21
C MET A 304 9.66 -0.01 -16.19
N GLU A 305 9.90 -1.04 -15.38
CA GLU A 305 9.19 -1.30 -14.14
C GLU A 305 9.83 -0.49 -13.00
N VAL A 306 9.00 0.00 -12.08
CA VAL A 306 9.41 0.72 -10.87
C VAL A 306 9.20 -0.17 -9.65
N PHE A 307 10.22 -0.29 -8.81
CA PHE A 307 10.20 -1.07 -7.58
C PHE A 307 10.43 -0.18 -6.36
N SER A 308 9.67 -0.40 -5.29
CA SER A 308 9.90 0.19 -3.96
C SER A 308 10.41 -0.85 -2.97
N TRP A 309 11.25 -0.45 -2.02
CA TRP A 309 11.64 -1.29 -0.88
C TRP A 309 10.56 -1.27 0.20
N HIS A 310 9.97 -2.42 0.50
CA HIS A 310 8.94 -2.53 1.53
C HIS A 310 9.56 -2.97 2.87
N GLU A 311 9.62 -2.05 3.85
CA GLU A 311 10.29 -2.30 5.14
C GLU A 311 9.66 -3.45 5.94
N GLY A 312 8.34 -3.63 5.91
CA GLY A 312 7.70 -4.74 6.64
C GLY A 312 7.96 -6.13 6.04
N LEU A 313 8.25 -6.20 4.74
CA LEU A 313 8.44 -7.45 4.00
C LEU A 313 9.91 -7.70 3.62
N GLN A 314 10.78 -6.71 3.87
CA GLN A 314 12.22 -6.75 3.59
C GLN A 314 12.52 -7.21 2.15
N LYS A 315 11.75 -6.72 1.18
CA LYS A 315 11.90 -7.05 -0.24
C LYS A 315 11.55 -5.87 -1.16
N TRP A 316 12.06 -5.92 -2.38
CA TRP A 316 11.65 -5.03 -3.47
C TRP A 316 10.31 -5.50 -4.02
N ILE A 317 9.35 -4.58 -4.14
CA ILE A 317 8.00 -4.83 -4.65
C ILE A 317 7.79 -3.92 -5.86
N GLU A 318 7.24 -4.48 -6.93
CA GLU A 318 6.83 -3.71 -8.11
C GLU A 318 5.63 -2.83 -7.75
N ILE A 319 5.73 -1.54 -8.04
CA ILE A 319 4.72 -0.53 -7.71
C ILE A 319 4.14 0.17 -8.94
N ALA A 320 4.83 0.13 -10.09
CA ALA A 320 4.34 0.66 -11.36
C ALA A 320 5.08 0.08 -12.55
N ASN A 321 4.45 0.22 -13.71
CA ASN A 321 5.08 0.05 -15.02
C ASN A 321 5.04 1.41 -15.76
N SER A 322 6.06 1.71 -16.55
CA SER A 322 6.22 2.99 -17.24
C SER A 322 7.06 2.89 -18.50
N GLY A 323 7.06 3.94 -19.32
CA GLY A 323 7.92 4.04 -20.48
C GLY A 323 7.70 5.31 -21.29
N VAL A 324 8.42 5.40 -22.41
CA VAL A 324 8.29 6.47 -23.40
C VAL A 324 7.47 5.95 -24.57
N PHE A 325 6.34 6.56 -24.91
CA PHE A 325 5.50 6.07 -26.01
C PHE A 325 6.26 6.11 -27.34
N ARG A 326 6.03 5.06 -28.12
CA ARG A 326 6.70 4.81 -29.39
C ARG A 326 6.34 5.86 -30.46
N PRO A 327 7.28 6.26 -31.32
CA PRO A 327 6.96 7.12 -32.48
C PRO A 327 5.89 6.53 -33.39
N GLU A 328 5.83 5.21 -33.53
CA GLU A 328 4.81 4.52 -34.35
C GLU A 328 3.39 4.62 -33.77
N MET A 329 3.26 4.94 -32.48
CA MET A 329 1.99 5.31 -31.85
C MET A 329 1.70 6.80 -32.07
N LEU A 330 2.68 7.67 -31.81
CA LEU A 330 2.49 9.12 -31.71
C LEU A 330 2.45 9.85 -33.07
N GLU A 331 3.35 9.51 -33.99
CA GLU A 331 3.46 10.22 -35.28
C GLU A 331 2.22 10.04 -36.18
N PRO A 332 1.58 8.85 -36.27
CA PRO A 332 0.31 8.71 -36.98
C PRO A 332 -0.82 9.58 -36.41
N MET A 333 -0.79 9.94 -35.12
CA MET A 333 -1.79 10.81 -34.51
C MET A 333 -1.70 12.25 -35.04
N GLY A 334 -0.55 12.65 -35.57
CA GLY A 334 -0.25 14.02 -36.01
C GLY A 334 0.53 14.85 -35.00
N LEU A 335 1.12 14.23 -33.97
CA LEU A 335 1.98 14.95 -33.03
C LEU A 335 3.22 15.52 -33.75
N PRO A 336 3.64 16.77 -33.45
CA PRO A 336 4.81 17.36 -34.09
C PRO A 336 6.10 16.56 -33.83
N LYS A 337 7.04 16.63 -34.78
CA LYS A 337 8.38 16.08 -34.58
C LYS A 337 9.06 16.71 -33.36
N GLY A 338 9.73 15.90 -32.56
CA GLY A 338 10.42 16.32 -31.33
C GLY A 338 9.56 16.24 -30.07
N VAL A 339 8.23 16.10 -30.21
CA VAL A 339 7.36 15.77 -29.08
C VAL A 339 7.60 14.32 -28.69
N ARG A 340 7.80 14.11 -27.38
CA ARG A 340 7.89 12.79 -26.76
C ARG A 340 6.81 12.71 -25.69
N VAL A 341 6.34 11.51 -25.43
CA VAL A 341 5.30 11.27 -24.43
C VAL A 341 5.78 10.21 -23.44
N LEU A 342 5.75 10.55 -22.16
CA LEU A 342 6.07 9.67 -21.05
C LEU A 342 4.77 9.15 -20.46
N GLY A 343 4.66 7.86 -20.20
CA GLY A 343 3.49 7.23 -19.58
C GLY A 343 3.89 6.32 -18.42
N TRP A 344 3.07 6.27 -17.38
CA TRP A 344 3.20 5.28 -16.30
C TRP A 344 1.83 4.94 -15.74
N GLY A 345 1.72 3.72 -15.21
CA GLY A 345 0.50 3.26 -14.55
C GLY A 345 0.76 2.32 -13.38
N MET A 346 -0.22 2.27 -12.49
CA MET A 346 -0.28 1.35 -11.36
C MET A 346 -1.74 0.98 -11.06
N SER A 347 -1.95 -0.14 -10.36
CA SER A 347 -3.26 -0.47 -9.80
C SER A 347 -3.46 0.31 -8.51
N LEU A 348 -4.68 0.80 -8.27
CA LEU A 348 -5.03 1.49 -7.02
C LEU A 348 -5.19 0.51 -5.85
N GLU A 349 -5.49 -0.75 -6.14
CA GLU A 349 -5.68 -1.82 -5.17
C GLU A 349 -4.37 -2.33 -4.56
N ARG A 350 -3.23 -2.08 -5.21
CA ARG A 350 -1.87 -2.42 -4.73
C ARG A 350 -1.25 -1.25 -3.99
#